data_AF-A0A353ZA83-F1
#
_entry.id   AF-A0A353ZA83-F1
#
_cell.length_a   1.000
_cell.length_b   1.000
_cell.length_c   1.000
_cell.angle_alpha   90.00
_cell.angle_beta   90.00
_cell.angle_gamma   90.00
#
_symmetry.space_group_name_H-M   'P 1'
#
loop_
_entity.id
_entity.type
_entity.pdbx_description
1 polymer ?
#
loop_
_entity_poly.entity_id
_entity_poly.type
_entity_poly.pdbx_seq_one_letter_code
_entity_poly.pdbx_strand_id
1 'polypeptide(L)' 'MPKPKRKLTAAERKARRERRHQFMTIFINGKQKRVPRPQTIDGLTVDEFIARNADPIWLQQNGLWEMMPSDDQT' A
#
# COMPACT_ATOMS: atom_id res chain seq x y z
N MET A 1 -36.92 -3.29 20.28
CA MET A 1 -36.82 -1.98 19.60
C MET A 1 -35.38 -1.74 19.18
N PRO A 2 -35.08 -1.30 17.93
CA PRO A 2 -33.72 -0.98 17.52
C PRO A 2 -33.21 0.25 18.28
N LYS A 3 -31.97 0.20 18.79
CA LYS A 3 -31.37 1.32 19.52
C LYS A 3 -31.23 2.54 18.59
N PRO A 4 -31.62 3.76 19.03
CA PRO A 4 -31.45 4.96 18.23
C PRO A 4 -29.97 5.21 17.94
N LYS A 5 -29.60 5.37 16.67
CA LYS A 5 -28.22 5.63 16.25
C LYS A 5 -27.93 7.13 16.31
N ARG A 6 -26.97 7.53 17.15
CA ARG A 6 -26.45 8.91 17.18
C ARG A 6 -25.66 9.21 15.90
N LYS A 7 -25.65 10.48 15.47
CA LYS A 7 -24.72 10.96 14.45
C LYS A 7 -23.27 10.90 14.97
N LEU A 8 -22.33 10.68 14.05
CA LEU A 8 -20.90 10.69 14.35
C LEU A 8 -20.38 12.12 14.55
N THR A 9 -19.46 12.30 15.49
CA THR A 9 -18.73 13.57 15.68
C THR A 9 -17.73 13.81 14.53
N ALA A 10 -17.21 15.04 14.43
CA ALA A 10 -16.19 15.35 13.43
C ALA A 10 -14.92 14.49 13.58
N ALA A 11 -14.47 14.29 14.82
CA ALA A 11 -13.32 13.43 15.15
C ALA A 11 -13.56 11.97 14.73
N GLU A 12 -14.75 11.42 15.03
CA GLU A 12 -15.11 10.06 14.63
C GLU A 12 -15.18 9.89 13.11
N ARG A 13 -15.66 10.91 12.38
CA ARG A 13 -15.67 10.92 10.91
C ARG A 13 -14.25 10.96 10.35
N LYS A 14 -13.33 11.74 10.94
CA LYS A 14 -11.91 11.80 10.54
C LYS A 14 -11.23 10.44 10.75
N ALA A 15 -11.35 9.86 11.94
CA ALA A 15 -10.80 8.54 12.24
C ALA A 15 -11.39 7.42 11.36
N ARG A 16 -12.64 7.55 10.91
CA ARG A 16 -13.22 6.62 9.93
C ARG A 16 -12.59 6.78 8.54
N ARG A 17 -12.28 8.00 8.11
CA ARG A 17 -11.59 8.26 6.84
C ARG A 17 -10.17 7.71 6.89
N GLU A 18 -9.40 8.04 7.92
CA GLU A 18 -8.02 7.55 8.12
C GLU A 18 -7.95 6.02 8.09
N ARG A 19 -8.85 5.33 8.80
CA ARG A 19 -8.94 3.86 8.75
C ARG A 19 -9.25 3.30 7.36
N ARG A 20 -10.03 4.01 6.53
CA ARG A 20 -10.34 3.58 5.15
C ARG A 20 -9.16 3.76 4.21
N HIS A 21 -8.35 4.78 4.43
CA HIS A 21 -7.11 5.01 3.69
C HIS A 21 -6.03 3.99 4.09
N GLN A 22 -5.86 3.74 5.38
CA GLN A 22 -4.81 2.84 5.87
C GLN A 22 -5.11 1.35 5.68
N PHE A 23 -6.39 0.95 5.70
CA PHE A 23 -6.78 -0.46 5.66
C PHE A 23 -7.76 -0.75 4.53
N MET A 24 -7.65 -1.96 3.98
CA MET A 24 -8.66 -2.54 3.10
C MET A 24 -9.23 -3.81 3.71
N THR A 25 -10.32 -4.29 3.15
CA THR A 25 -10.95 -5.54 3.57
C THR A 25 -10.89 -6.52 2.42
N ILE A 26 -10.28 -7.67 2.69
CA ILE A 26 -10.07 -8.74 1.72
C ILE A 26 -10.75 -10.01 2.22
N PHE A 27 -11.09 -10.91 1.30
CA PHE A 27 -11.61 -12.23 1.63
C PHE A 27 -10.48 -13.25 1.50
N ILE A 28 -10.10 -13.86 2.61
CA ILE A 28 -9.13 -14.96 2.63
C ILE A 28 -9.86 -16.20 3.13
N ASN A 29 -9.91 -17.25 2.32
CA ASN A 29 -10.55 -18.53 2.64
C ASN A 29 -12.00 -18.38 3.13
N GLY A 30 -12.79 -17.57 2.42
CA GLY A 30 -14.19 -17.30 2.77
C GLY A 30 -14.40 -16.40 4.00
N LYS A 31 -13.32 -15.93 4.65
CA LYS A 31 -13.40 -15.02 5.80
C LYS A 31 -13.04 -13.59 5.40
N GLN A 32 -13.88 -12.65 5.81
CA GLN A 32 -13.62 -11.22 5.63
C GLN A 32 -12.56 -10.76 6.67
N LYS A 33 -11.39 -10.33 6.20
CA LYS A 33 -10.27 -9.84 7.03
C LYS A 33 -9.91 -8.41 6.68
N ARG A 34 -9.59 -7.59 7.69
CA ARG A 34 -9.09 -6.23 7.52
C ARG A 34 -7.56 -6.23 7.54
N VAL A 35 -6.93 -5.77 6.47
CA VAL A 35 -5.47 -5.82 6.27
C VAL A 35 -4.98 -4.41 5.91
N PRO A 36 -3.76 -4.00 6.34
CA PRO A 36 -3.14 -2.76 5.88
C PRO A 36 -3.13 -2.69 4.35
N ARG A 37 -3.36 -1.52 3.77
CA ARG A 37 -3.21 -1.36 2.33
C ARG A 37 -1.72 -1.47 1.96
N PRO A 38 -1.37 -2.24 0.91
CA PRO A 38 0.00 -2.22 0.40
C PRO A 38 0.33 -0.79 -0.04
N GLN A 39 1.55 -0.37 0.25
CA GLN A 39 2.02 0.96 -0.13
C GLN A 39 2.13 1.00 -1.66
N THR A 40 1.50 2.01 -2.25
CA THR A 40 1.53 2.28 -3.69
C THR A 40 2.01 3.71 -3.88
N ILE A 41 2.99 3.92 -4.74
CA ILE A 41 3.57 5.23 -5.08
C ILE A 41 3.07 5.56 -6.49
N ASP A 42 2.35 6.67 -6.64
CA ASP A 42 1.74 7.09 -7.91
C ASP A 42 0.89 6.02 -8.62
N GLY A 43 0.28 5.13 -7.83
CA GLY A 43 -0.55 4.03 -8.34
C GLY A 43 0.24 2.77 -8.75
N LEU A 44 1.57 2.80 -8.64
CA LEU A 44 2.47 1.66 -8.84
C LEU A 44 2.81 1.00 -7.52
N THR A 45 3.12 -0.29 -7.54
CA THR A 45 3.73 -0.92 -6.37
C THR A 45 5.09 -0.27 -6.09
N VAL A 46 5.57 -0.36 -4.85
CA VAL A 46 6.90 0.18 -4.48
C VAL A 46 7.98 -0.43 -5.37
N ASP A 47 7.92 -1.74 -5.63
CA ASP A 47 8.90 -2.44 -6.46
C ASP A 47 8.87 -1.97 -7.92
N GLU A 48 7.67 -1.79 -8.50
CA GLU A 48 7.51 -1.24 -9.85
C GLU A 48 7.99 0.21 -9.94
N PHE A 49 7.75 1.01 -8.91
CA PHE A 49 8.23 2.39 -8.85
C PHE A 49 9.76 2.43 -8.81
N ILE A 50 10.38 1.57 -8.00
CA ILE A 50 11.84 1.45 -7.90
C ILE A 50 12.43 1.01 -9.24
N ALA A 51 11.91 -0.06 -9.83
CA ALA A 51 12.43 -0.60 -11.10
C ALA A 51 12.39 0.42 -12.26
N ARG A 52 11.43 1.36 -12.25
CA ARG A 52 11.30 2.38 -13.30
C ARG A 52 12.17 3.62 -13.08
N ASN A 53 12.47 3.97 -11.84
CA ASN A 53 13.05 5.27 -11.50
C ASN A 53 14.45 5.18 -10.87
N ALA A 54 14.83 4.03 -10.31
CA ALA A 54 16.10 3.88 -9.62
C ALA A 54 17.26 3.74 -10.61
N ASP A 55 18.33 4.48 -10.35
CA ASP A 55 19.60 4.33 -11.03
C ASP A 55 20.40 3.14 -10.45
N PRO A 56 21.32 2.54 -11.24
CA PRO A 56 22.11 1.40 -10.79
C PRO A 56 22.90 1.64 -9.50
N ILE A 57 23.36 2.89 -9.25
CA ILE A 57 24.08 3.25 -8.02
C ILE A 57 23.14 3.16 -6.82
N TRP A 58 21.92 3.68 -6.94
CA TRP A 58 20.93 3.57 -5.88
C TRP A 58 20.52 2.12 -5.61
N LEU A 59 20.33 1.31 -6.66
CA LEU A 59 20.02 -0.11 -6.51
C LEU A 59 21.16 -0.86 -5.79
N GLN A 60 22.41 -0.54 -6.12
CA GLN A 60 23.60 -1.10 -5.46
C GLN A 60 23.64 -0.76 -3.97
N GLN A 61 23.42 0.51 -3.61
CA GLN A 61 23.46 0.95 -2.21
C GLN A 61 22.36 0.31 -1.36
N ASN A 62 21.21 0.00 -1.97
CA ASN A 62 20.08 -0.65 -1.30
C ASN A 62 20.08 -2.18 -1.43
N GLY A 63 21.10 -2.78 -2.06
CA GLY A 63 21.25 -4.23 -2.21
C GLY A 63 20.23 -4.89 -3.14
N LEU A 64 19.61 -4.13 -4.05
CA LEU A 64 18.59 -4.59 -4.99
C LEU A 64 19.19 -5.09 -6.30
N TRP A 65 20.07 -6.09 -6.20
CA TRP A 65 20.82 -6.67 -7.32
C TRP A 65 19.90 -7.35 -8.35
N GLU A 66 18.80 -7.93 -7.89
CA GLU A 66 17.80 -8.58 -8.76
C GLU A 66 17.11 -7.61 -9.73
N MET A 67 17.16 -6.31 -9.44
CA MET A 67 16.58 -5.25 -10.26
C MET A 67 17.63 -4.57 -11.16
N MET A 68 18.90 -4.98 -11.10
CA MET A 68 19.92 -4.39 -11.95
C MET A 68 19.75 -4.84 -13.40
N PRO A 69 19.92 -3.93 -14.38
CA PRO A 69 20.00 -4.33 -15.78
C PRO A 69 21.21 -5.25 -15.95
N SER A 70 21.03 -6.41 -16.60
CA SER A 70 22.15 -7.29 -16.93
C SER A 70 23.08 -6.60 -17.93
N ASP A 71 24.39 -6.76 -17.74
CA ASP A 71 25.44 -6.19 -18.61
C ASP A 71 25.40 -6.73 -20.07
N ASP A 72 24.45 -7.62 -20.40
CA ASP A 72 24.26 -8.25 -21.72
C ASP A 72 23.47 -7.40 -22.73
N GLN A 73 23.19 -6.12 -22.44
CA GLN A 73 22.68 -5.18 -23.43
C GLN A 73 23.87 -4.39 -24.01
N THR A 74 24.39 -4.90 -25.13
CA THR A 74 25.43 -4.38 -26.05
C THR A 74 25.77 -2.89 -26.00
#